data_AF-A0A8D2J6Z4-F1
#
_entry.id   AF-A0A8D2J6Z4-F1
#
_cell.length_a   1.000
_cell.length_b   1.000
_cell.length_c   1.000
_cell.angle_alpha   90.00
_cell.angle_beta   90.00
_cell.angle_gamma   90.00
#
_symmetry.space_group_name_H-M   'P 1'
#
loop_
_entity.id
_entity.type
_entity.pdbx_description
1 polymer ?
#
loop_
_entity_poly.entity_id
_entity_poly.type
_entity_poly.pdbx_seq_one_letter_code
_entity_poly.pdbx_strand_id
1 'polypeptide(L)'
;MQRAVAVLGGGVSGLAACFYLARSSQVPKVILLEGGNHLGGWIRSTRTENGATFEHGPRGIRPAGAVGRNTLLMVMLGGAWFTPGFGDPDEVSHAALLSRAQTAVREHLGIVAQPSHTIVKVQKVCICEPWDGKREMDSCEAFLEREQLPLSLVGASYRGVSVNDCISSSQVAVTKLLGRVS
;
A
#
# COMPACT_ATOMS: atom_id res chain seq x y z
N MET A 1 8.34 -27.05 22.42
CA MET A 1 9.01 -26.67 21.16
C MET A 1 8.98 -25.15 21.03
N GLN A 2 10.07 -24.52 20.62
CA GLN A 2 10.08 -23.08 20.31
C GLN A 2 9.21 -22.82 19.06
N ARG A 3 8.22 -21.93 19.16
CA ARG A 3 7.36 -21.59 18.02
C ARG A 3 8.09 -20.60 17.11
N ALA A 4 8.43 -21.05 15.90
CA ALA A 4 8.87 -20.15 14.84
C ALA A 4 7.64 -19.74 14.02
N VAL A 5 7.54 -18.45 13.68
CA VAL A 5 6.49 -17.92 12.80
C VAL A 5 7.12 -17.34 11.55
N ALA A 6 6.66 -17.79 10.39
CA ALA A 6 7.03 -17.22 9.10
C ALA A 6 5.98 -16.20 8.67
N VAL A 7 6.43 -15.04 8.19
CA VAL A 7 5.62 -13.98 7.60
C VAL A 7 6.00 -13.89 6.13
N LEU A 8 5.01 -14.04 5.25
CA LEU A 8 5.18 -13.98 3.80
C LEU A 8 4.71 -12.61 3.30
N GLY A 9 5.61 -11.88 2.64
CA GLY A 9 5.41 -10.52 2.17
C GLY A 9 5.92 -9.48 3.17
N GLY A 10 6.86 -8.65 2.74
CA GLY A 10 7.46 -7.52 3.46
C GLY A 10 6.75 -6.19 3.22
N GLY A 11 5.47 -6.23 2.85
CA GLY A 11 4.59 -5.05 2.80
C GLY A 11 4.22 -4.51 4.19
N VAL A 12 3.37 -3.49 4.23
CA VAL A 12 2.93 -2.84 5.48
C VAL A 12 2.41 -3.84 6.51
N SER A 13 1.50 -4.73 6.11
CA SER A 13 0.94 -5.74 7.02
C SER A 13 1.96 -6.77 7.49
N GLY A 14 2.85 -7.25 6.61
CA GLY A 14 3.88 -8.21 7.02
C GLY A 14 4.86 -7.62 8.01
N LEU A 15 5.32 -6.38 7.77
CA LEU A 15 6.17 -5.67 8.72
C LEU A 15 5.45 -5.40 10.05
N ALA A 16 4.17 -5.03 10.02
CA ALA A 16 3.36 -4.87 11.22
C ALA A 16 3.21 -6.19 11.99
N ALA A 17 2.97 -7.31 11.30
CA ALA A 17 2.90 -8.63 11.90
C ALA A 17 4.23 -9.00 12.57
N CYS A 18 5.36 -8.82 11.88
CA CYS A 18 6.69 -9.03 12.46
C CYS A 18 6.91 -8.17 13.72
N PHE A 19 6.51 -6.90 13.69
CA PHE A 19 6.62 -6.01 14.83
C PHE A 19 5.85 -6.53 16.07
N TYR A 20 4.60 -6.98 15.90
CA TYR A 20 3.82 -7.51 17.01
C TYR A 20 4.32 -8.88 17.48
N LEU A 21 4.75 -9.76 16.56
CA LEU A 21 5.31 -11.07 16.89
C LEU A 21 6.60 -10.95 17.69
N ALA A 22 7.51 -10.05 17.28
CA ALA A 22 8.80 -9.84 17.95
C ALA A 22 8.67 -9.34 19.39
N ARG A 23 7.51 -8.80 19.77
CA ARG A 23 7.21 -8.33 21.13
C ARG A 23 6.61 -9.42 22.02
N SER A 24 6.35 -10.62 21.47
CA SER A 24 5.81 -11.76 22.20
C SER A 24 6.91 -12.72 22.61
N SER A 25 7.00 -13.03 23.90
CA SER A 25 7.88 -14.09 24.41
C SER A 25 7.49 -15.49 23.92
N GLN A 26 6.28 -15.67 23.38
CA GLN A 26 5.82 -16.95 22.83
C GLN A 26 6.44 -17.29 21.47
N VAL A 27 7.00 -16.30 20.76
CA VAL A 27 7.55 -16.45 19.40
C VAL A 27 9.03 -16.05 19.42
N PRO A 28 9.92 -16.95 19.85
CA PRO A 28 11.36 -16.67 19.93
C PRO A 28 12.02 -16.45 18.56
N LYS A 29 11.35 -16.81 17.46
CA LYS A 29 11.89 -16.65 16.10
C LYS A 29 10.81 -16.21 15.12
N VAL A 30 11.04 -15.07 14.47
CA VAL A 30 10.23 -14.55 13.36
C VAL A 30 11.07 -14.61 12.08
N ILE A 31 10.52 -15.17 11.01
CA ILE A 31 11.15 -15.26 9.70
C ILE A 31 10.32 -14.42 8.73
N LEU A 32 10.91 -13.38 8.14
CA LEU A 32 10.26 -12.57 7.11
C LEU A 32 10.78 -13.00 5.75
N LEU A 33 9.86 -13.35 4.84
CA LEU A 33 10.18 -13.68 3.44
C LEU A 33 9.54 -12.63 2.54
N GLU A 34 10.36 -11.90 1.80
CA GLU A 34 9.95 -10.93 0.78
C GLU A 34 10.53 -11.36 -0.57
N GLY A 35 9.70 -11.35 -1.62
CA GLY A 35 10.12 -11.75 -2.97
C GLY A 35 10.80 -10.63 -3.75
N GLY A 36 10.55 -9.38 -3.38
CA GLY A 36 11.16 -8.19 -3.96
C GLY A 36 12.50 -7.82 -3.33
N ASN A 37 13.15 -6.81 -3.93
CA ASN A 37 14.45 -6.31 -3.47
C ASN A 37 14.34 -5.26 -2.35
N HIS A 38 13.14 -5.01 -1.82
CA HIS A 38 12.91 -4.03 -0.75
C HIS A 38 11.68 -4.37 0.09
N LEU A 39 11.62 -3.79 1.27
CA LEU A 39 10.48 -3.84 2.19
C LEU A 39 9.58 -2.60 2.03
N GLY A 40 8.38 -2.64 2.60
CA GLY A 40 7.42 -1.52 2.66
C GLY A 40 6.29 -1.60 1.63
N GLY A 41 6.31 -2.58 0.73
CA GLY A 41 5.30 -2.73 -0.32
C GLY A 41 5.23 -1.47 -1.20
N TRP A 42 4.04 -0.91 -1.38
CA TRP A 42 3.84 0.29 -2.20
C TRP A 42 4.29 1.61 -1.54
N ILE A 43 4.68 1.58 -0.27
CA ILE A 43 5.27 2.75 0.40
C ILE A 43 6.71 2.91 -0.08
N ARG A 44 6.98 4.03 -0.76
CA ARG A 44 8.32 4.33 -1.28
C ARG A 44 8.59 5.82 -1.15
N SER A 45 9.81 6.22 -0.84
CA SER A 45 10.19 7.63 -0.83
C SER A 45 11.31 7.91 -1.84
N THR A 46 11.32 9.10 -2.43
CA THR A 46 12.48 9.65 -3.15
C THR A 46 13.00 10.85 -2.40
N ARG A 47 14.29 10.86 -2.09
CA ARG A 47 14.99 12.04 -1.61
C ARG A 47 15.69 12.71 -2.78
N THR A 48 15.54 14.02 -2.87
CA THR A 48 16.24 14.86 -3.84
C THR A 48 17.56 15.34 -3.26
N GLU A 49 18.46 15.79 -4.13
CA GLU A 49 19.80 16.26 -3.74
C GLU A 49 19.76 17.44 -2.76
N ASN A 50 18.72 18.29 -2.83
CA ASN A 50 18.51 19.40 -1.90
C ASN A 50 17.87 18.99 -0.56
N GLY A 51 17.68 17.68 -0.32
CA GLY A 51 17.14 17.14 0.92
C GLY A 51 15.61 16.98 0.98
N ALA A 52 14.86 17.43 -0.04
CA ALA A 52 13.40 17.24 -0.03
C ALA A 52 13.03 15.77 -0.21
N THR A 53 12.08 15.28 0.59
CA THR A 53 11.58 13.89 0.56
C THR A 53 10.17 13.83 0.00
N PHE A 54 9.98 13.01 -1.03
CA PHE A 54 8.70 12.76 -1.71
C PHE A 54 8.23 11.35 -1.39
N GLU A 55 7.10 11.19 -0.71
CA GLU A 55 6.48 9.86 -0.58
C GLU A 55 5.64 9.55 -1.81
N HIS A 56 5.90 8.37 -2.35
CA HIS A 56 5.14 7.69 -3.38
C HIS A 56 4.16 6.72 -2.73
N GLY A 57 2.98 6.62 -3.32
CA GLY A 57 1.89 5.77 -2.87
C GLY A 57 0.56 6.51 -3.00
N PRO A 58 -0.56 5.79 -2.97
CA PRO A 58 -1.88 6.40 -2.96
C PRO A 58 -2.12 7.08 -1.60
N ARG A 59 -1.59 8.30 -1.42
CA ARG A 59 -1.90 9.13 -0.25
C ARG A 59 -3.20 9.91 -0.48
N GLY A 60 -4.05 9.94 0.54
CA GLY A 60 -4.98 11.05 0.71
C GLY A 60 -4.18 12.32 1.02
N ILE A 61 -4.36 13.37 0.21
CA ILE A 61 -3.75 14.68 0.43
C ILE A 61 -4.40 15.32 1.66
N ARG A 62 -3.62 15.99 2.52
CA ARG A 62 -4.14 16.96 3.52
C ARG A 62 -3.95 18.37 2.94
N PRO A 63 -4.98 18.98 2.31
CA PRO A 63 -4.83 20.25 1.61
C PRO A 63 -4.79 21.48 2.54
N ALA A 64 -4.91 21.29 3.86
CA ALA A 64 -5.02 22.38 4.82
C ALA A 64 -3.65 22.92 5.31
N GLY A 65 -3.58 24.24 5.54
CA GLY A 65 -2.43 24.95 6.08
C GLY A 65 -1.44 25.46 5.03
N ALA A 66 -0.49 26.30 5.44
CA ALA A 66 0.55 26.84 4.55
C ALA A 66 1.40 25.74 3.90
N VAL A 67 1.63 24.64 4.63
CA VAL A 67 2.34 23.44 4.14
C VAL A 67 1.50 22.70 3.08
N GLY A 68 0.19 22.57 3.29
CA GLY A 68 -0.75 21.98 2.33
C GLY A 68 -0.89 22.79 1.04
N ARG A 69 -0.90 24.13 1.15
CA ARG A 69 -0.92 25.04 -0.02
C ARG A 69 0.41 25.05 -0.80
N ASN A 70 1.53 24.80 -0.13
CA ASN A 70 2.84 24.60 -0.76
C ASN A 70 3.06 23.14 -1.23
N THR A 71 2.10 22.24 -0.98
CA THR A 71 2.23 20.84 -1.36
C THR A 71 2.03 20.73 -2.87
N LEU A 72 3.03 20.14 -3.52
CA LEU A 72 3.06 19.69 -4.92
C LEU A 72 1.66 19.32 -5.43
N LEU A 73 1.32 19.82 -6.62
CA LEU A 73 0.16 19.36 -7.37
C LEU A 73 0.33 17.87 -7.67
N MET A 74 -0.26 17.02 -6.84
CA MET A 74 -0.28 15.58 -7.05
C MET A 74 -1.53 15.25 -7.85
N VAL A 75 -1.33 14.90 -9.12
CA VAL A 75 -2.40 14.40 -9.98
C VAL A 75 -2.40 12.88 -9.92
N MET A 76 -3.53 12.30 -9.51
CA MET A 76 -3.73 10.85 -9.62
C MET A 76 -4.42 10.55 -10.96
N LEU A 77 -3.76 9.75 -11.80
CA LEU A 77 -4.31 9.21 -13.03
C LEU A 77 -4.56 7.71 -12.80
N GLY A 78 -5.80 7.25 -12.99
CA GLY A 78 -6.18 5.89 -12.60
C GLY A 78 -7.64 5.56 -12.89
N GLY A 79 -8.15 4.54 -12.18
CA GLY A 79 -9.51 4.04 -12.29
C GLY A 79 -9.74 3.20 -13.56
N ALA A 80 -11.01 2.81 -13.78
CA ALA A 80 -11.44 2.02 -14.95
C ALA A 80 -11.09 2.67 -16.30
N TRP A 81 -10.77 3.97 -16.29
CA TRP A 81 -10.38 4.75 -17.46
C TRP A 81 -8.88 4.72 -17.77
N PHE A 82 -8.04 4.13 -16.91
CA PHE A 82 -6.60 4.14 -17.14
C PHE A 82 -6.23 3.44 -18.45
N THR A 83 -6.62 2.18 -18.62
CA THR A 83 -6.28 1.41 -19.83
C THR A 83 -6.94 1.99 -21.09
N PRO A 84 -8.26 2.31 -21.09
CA PRO A 84 -8.88 2.94 -22.25
C PRO A 84 -8.32 4.33 -22.60
N GLY A 85 -7.86 5.09 -21.60
CA GLY A 85 -7.42 6.47 -21.78
C GLY A 85 -5.92 6.65 -22.04
N PHE A 86 -5.08 5.75 -21.50
CA PHE A 86 -3.62 5.86 -21.54
C PHE A 86 -2.91 4.66 -22.16
N GLY A 87 -3.61 3.54 -22.37
CA GLY A 87 -3.04 2.29 -22.86
C GLY A 87 -2.50 1.41 -21.74
N ASP A 88 -1.63 0.47 -22.10
CA ASP A 88 -1.05 -0.49 -21.17
C ASP A 88 -0.17 0.24 -20.12
N PRO A 89 -0.39 0.03 -18.80
CA PRO A 89 0.46 0.59 -17.76
C PRO A 89 1.94 0.18 -17.84
N ASP A 90 2.27 -0.91 -18.54
CA ASP A 90 3.65 -1.35 -18.77
C ASP A 90 4.32 -0.63 -19.95
N GLU A 91 3.54 -0.08 -20.88
CA GLU A 91 4.05 0.54 -22.12
C GLU A 91 3.90 2.07 -22.12
N VAL A 92 2.97 2.61 -21.32
CA VAL A 92 2.69 4.05 -21.31
C VAL A 92 3.90 4.87 -20.88
N SER A 93 4.25 5.87 -21.70
CA SER A 93 5.36 6.76 -21.38
C SER A 93 5.03 7.71 -20.24
N HIS A 94 6.00 7.95 -19.36
CA HIS A 94 5.90 8.99 -18.33
C HIS A 94 5.62 10.39 -18.91
N ALA A 95 6.11 10.68 -20.12
CA ALA A 95 5.87 11.95 -20.79
C ALA A 95 4.40 12.16 -21.16
N ALA A 96 3.73 11.10 -21.65
CA ALA A 96 2.30 11.14 -21.95
C ALA A 96 1.45 11.37 -20.68
N LEU A 97 1.76 10.66 -19.61
CA LEU A 97 1.09 10.82 -18.31
C LEU A 97 1.31 12.23 -17.73
N LEU A 98 2.53 12.74 -17.80
CA LEU A 98 2.85 14.10 -17.35
C LEU A 98 2.06 15.15 -18.15
N SER A 99 2.03 15.02 -19.47
CA SER A 99 1.28 15.92 -20.35
C SER A 99 -0.20 15.93 -19.98
N ARG A 100 -0.80 14.75 -19.74
CA ARG A 100 -2.19 14.68 -19.29
C ARG A 100 -2.38 15.35 -17.92
N ALA A 101 -1.50 15.11 -16.97
CA ALA A 101 -1.57 15.69 -15.64
C ALA A 101 -1.48 17.22 -15.69
N GLN A 102 -0.58 17.77 -16.50
CA GLN A 102 -0.45 19.22 -16.70
C GLN A 102 -1.70 19.83 -17.34
N THR A 103 -2.29 19.16 -18.32
CA THR A 103 -3.57 19.59 -18.92
C THR A 103 -4.68 19.61 -17.89
N ALA A 104 -4.84 18.55 -17.08
CA ALA A 104 -5.85 18.51 -16.01
C ALA A 104 -5.65 19.62 -14.97
N VAL A 105 -4.40 19.89 -14.57
CA VAL A 105 -4.07 21.02 -13.67
C VAL A 105 -4.46 22.36 -14.29
N ARG A 106 -4.16 22.57 -15.58
CA ARG A 106 -4.50 23.81 -16.27
C ARG A 106 -6.01 23.99 -16.37
N GLU A 107 -6.73 22.96 -16.80
CA GLU A 107 -8.17 23.01 -17.03
C GLU A 107 -8.96 23.11 -15.72
N HIS A 108 -8.58 22.36 -14.69
CA HIS A 108 -9.32 22.31 -13.44
C HIS A 108 -8.93 23.40 -12.44
N LEU A 109 -7.65 23.81 -12.42
CA LEU A 109 -7.12 24.75 -11.42
C LEU A 109 -6.66 26.09 -12.02
N GLY A 110 -6.68 26.25 -13.36
CA GLY A 110 -6.23 27.48 -14.03
C GLY A 110 -4.72 27.72 -13.96
N ILE A 111 -3.93 26.76 -13.48
CA ILE A 111 -2.49 26.92 -13.31
C ILE A 111 -1.81 26.66 -14.66
N VAL A 112 -1.27 27.73 -15.25
CA VAL A 112 -0.56 27.70 -16.55
C VAL A 112 0.96 27.62 -16.42
N ALA A 113 1.49 27.88 -15.22
CA ALA A 113 2.92 27.85 -14.95
C ALA A 113 3.48 26.41 -15.10
N GLN A 114 4.69 26.30 -15.65
CA GLN A 114 5.38 25.01 -15.77
C GLN A 114 5.91 24.56 -14.40
N PRO A 115 5.83 23.25 -14.08
CA PRO A 115 6.38 22.73 -12.83
C PRO A 115 7.90 22.80 -12.84
N SER A 116 8.49 23.28 -11.75
CA SER A 116 9.96 23.32 -11.58
C SER A 116 10.57 21.93 -11.44
N HIS A 117 9.78 20.96 -10.96
CA HIS A 117 10.17 19.55 -10.83
C HIS A 117 8.96 18.64 -11.06
N THR A 118 9.21 17.50 -11.69
CA THR A 118 8.16 16.51 -12.00
C THR A 118 8.61 15.12 -11.61
N ILE A 119 7.74 14.38 -10.94
CA ILE A 119 7.93 12.95 -10.65
C ILE A 119 6.69 12.22 -11.14
N VAL A 120 6.89 11.29 -12.08
CA VAL A 120 5.83 10.42 -12.61
C VAL A 120 6.12 9.00 -12.14
N LYS A 121 5.09 8.36 -11.59
CA LYS A 121 5.15 6.96 -11.13
C LYS A 121 3.86 6.24 -11.51
N VAL A 122 4.01 5.14 -12.22
CA VAL A 122 2.92 4.19 -12.48
C VAL A 122 2.97 3.13 -11.39
N GLN A 123 1.90 3.02 -10.60
CA GLN A 123 1.74 1.99 -9.58
C GLN A 123 0.74 0.96 -10.08
N LYS A 124 1.24 -0.21 -10.48
CA LYS A 124 0.45 -1.28 -11.12
C LYS A 124 -0.19 -2.17 -10.07
N VAL A 125 -1.47 -2.53 -10.24
CA VAL A 125 -2.19 -3.44 -9.32
C VAL A 125 -2.01 -3.03 -7.84
N CYS A 126 -2.01 -1.72 -7.58
CA CYS A 126 -1.61 -1.15 -6.29
C CYS A 126 -2.78 -0.82 -5.36
N ILE A 127 -4.00 -0.83 -5.89
CA ILE A 127 -5.24 -0.61 -5.16
C ILE A 127 -6.11 -1.83 -5.39
N CYS A 128 -6.46 -2.52 -4.31
CA CYS A 128 -7.39 -3.65 -4.37
C CYS A 128 -8.80 -3.13 -4.68
N GLU A 129 -9.40 -3.65 -5.75
CA GLU A 129 -10.78 -3.32 -6.11
C GLU A 129 -11.78 -4.18 -5.30
N PRO A 130 -12.80 -3.57 -4.66
CA PRO A 130 -13.63 -4.26 -3.66
C PRO A 130 -14.84 -5.03 -4.22
N TRP A 131 -14.95 -5.29 -5.52
CA TRP A 131 -16.26 -5.54 -6.14
C TRP A 131 -16.86 -6.94 -5.94
N ASP A 132 -16.08 -7.97 -5.62
CA ASP A 132 -16.63 -9.28 -5.21
C ASP A 132 -15.83 -9.97 -4.08
N GLY A 133 -14.55 -9.65 -3.92
CA GLY A 133 -13.59 -10.41 -3.11
C GLY A 133 -13.88 -10.56 -1.61
N LYS A 134 -14.89 -9.88 -1.05
CA LYS A 134 -15.27 -10.07 0.36
C LYS A 134 -15.88 -11.45 0.60
N ARG A 135 -16.66 -11.99 -0.35
CA ARG A 135 -17.27 -13.31 -0.20
C ARG A 135 -16.23 -14.42 -0.33
N GLU A 136 -15.31 -14.30 -1.27
CA GLU A 136 -14.16 -15.19 -1.41
C GLU A 136 -13.25 -15.12 -0.18
N MET A 137 -13.06 -13.92 0.37
CA MET A 137 -12.29 -13.71 1.59
C MET A 137 -12.88 -14.46 2.79
N ASP A 138 -14.18 -14.26 3.03
CA ASP A 138 -14.89 -14.93 4.11
C ASP A 138 -14.85 -16.46 3.94
N SER A 139 -14.92 -16.95 2.69
CA SER A 139 -14.78 -18.37 2.36
C SER A 139 -13.37 -18.91 2.66
N CYS A 140 -12.31 -18.16 2.32
CA CYS A 140 -10.93 -18.52 2.63
C CYS A 140 -10.71 -18.57 4.15
N GLU A 141 -11.15 -17.56 4.90
CA GLU A 141 -11.00 -17.55 6.35
C GLU A 141 -11.79 -18.70 7.00
N ALA A 142 -13.03 -18.95 6.56
CA ALA A 142 -13.83 -20.08 7.04
C ALA A 142 -13.18 -21.44 6.73
N PHE A 143 -12.50 -21.56 5.58
CA PHE A 143 -11.71 -22.75 5.24
C PHE A 143 -10.54 -22.94 6.20
N LEU A 144 -9.75 -21.88 6.47
CA LEU A 144 -8.62 -21.95 7.39
C LEU A 144 -9.06 -22.34 8.80
N GLU A 145 -10.18 -21.81 9.26
CA GLU A 145 -10.75 -22.14 10.57
C GLU A 145 -11.27 -23.57 10.64
N ARG A 146 -12.06 -24.01 9.64
CA ARG A 146 -12.63 -25.35 9.59
C ARG A 146 -11.55 -26.44 9.56
N GLU A 147 -10.51 -26.22 8.76
CA GLU A 147 -9.39 -27.17 8.61
C GLU A 147 -8.30 -26.98 9.69
N GLN A 148 -8.49 -26.04 10.63
CA GLN A 148 -7.55 -25.72 11.71
C GLN A 148 -6.11 -25.46 11.23
N LEU A 149 -5.98 -24.80 10.08
CA LEU A 149 -4.68 -24.54 9.47
C LEU A 149 -3.93 -23.47 10.25
N PRO A 150 -2.62 -23.65 10.53
CA PRO A 150 -1.80 -22.67 11.24
C PRO A 150 -1.39 -21.52 10.29
N LEU A 151 -2.36 -20.90 9.64
CA LEU A 151 -2.19 -19.84 8.65
C LEU A 151 -3.12 -18.67 9.00
N SER A 152 -2.62 -17.45 8.83
CA SER A 152 -3.40 -16.23 8.99
C SER A 152 -3.20 -15.32 7.79
N LEU A 153 -4.27 -14.68 7.36
CA LEU A 153 -4.29 -13.79 6.20
C LEU A 153 -4.35 -12.33 6.67
N VAL A 154 -3.46 -11.49 6.14
CA VAL A 154 -3.35 -10.06 6.50
C VAL A 154 -2.97 -9.26 5.25
N GLY A 155 -3.38 -7.99 5.18
CA GLY A 155 -3.04 -7.13 4.05
C GLY A 155 -4.22 -6.40 3.43
N ALA A 156 -3.90 -5.47 2.53
CA ALA A 156 -4.86 -4.66 1.78
C ALA A 156 -5.83 -5.51 0.95
N SER A 157 -5.39 -6.68 0.50
CA SER A 157 -6.22 -7.65 -0.23
C SER A 157 -7.25 -8.36 0.65
N TYR A 158 -7.12 -8.27 1.98
CA TYR A 158 -7.92 -9.05 2.93
C TYR A 158 -8.84 -8.16 3.75
N ARG A 159 -8.27 -7.21 4.50
CA ARG A 159 -9.02 -6.43 5.51
C ARG A 159 -8.69 -4.95 5.43
N GLY A 160 -9.23 -4.29 4.40
CA GLY A 160 -9.18 -2.83 4.22
C GLY A 160 -7.89 -2.35 3.54
N VAL A 161 -8.02 -1.33 2.68
CA VAL A 161 -6.93 -0.88 1.79
C VAL A 161 -6.01 0.16 2.42
N SER A 162 -6.34 0.72 3.59
CA SER A 162 -5.53 1.75 4.21
C SER A 162 -4.35 1.16 4.99
N VAL A 163 -3.33 2.00 5.22
CA VAL A 163 -2.19 1.65 6.09
C VAL A 163 -2.67 1.30 7.50
N ASN A 164 -3.65 2.02 8.02
CA ASN A 164 -4.20 1.76 9.34
C ASN A 164 -4.91 0.41 9.40
N ASP A 165 -5.67 0.06 8.36
CA ASP A 165 -6.33 -1.25 8.26
C ASP A 165 -5.29 -2.37 8.18
N CYS A 166 -4.23 -2.17 7.39
CA CYS A 166 -3.10 -3.10 7.28
C CYS A 166 -2.42 -3.36 8.62
N ILE A 167 -2.20 -2.32 9.44
CA ILE A 167 -1.58 -2.44 10.77
C ILE A 167 -2.55 -3.11 11.76
N SER A 168 -3.80 -2.64 11.80
CA SER A 168 -4.83 -3.13 12.72
C SER A 168 -5.13 -4.62 12.48
N SER A 169 -5.36 -5.02 11.23
CA SER A 169 -5.58 -6.42 10.86
C SER A 169 -4.41 -7.34 11.24
N SER A 170 -3.18 -6.84 11.09
CA SER A 170 -1.98 -7.59 11.48
C SER A 170 -1.89 -7.78 12.99
N GLN A 171 -2.24 -6.76 13.78
CA GLN A 171 -2.31 -6.86 15.23
C GLN A 171 -3.33 -7.92 15.66
N VAL A 172 -4.53 -7.88 15.09
CA VAL A 172 -5.61 -8.84 15.37
C VAL A 172 -5.18 -10.27 15.02
N ALA A 173 -4.59 -10.49 13.84
CA ALA A 173 -4.12 -11.79 13.40
C ALA A 173 -3.04 -12.37 14.33
N VAL A 174 -2.06 -11.56 14.72
CA VAL A 174 -1.02 -11.98 15.69
C VAL A 174 -1.63 -12.28 17.05
N THR A 175 -2.58 -11.48 17.51
CA THR A 175 -3.27 -11.66 18.80
C THR A 175 -4.03 -13.00 18.83
N LYS A 176 -4.78 -13.31 17.75
CA LYS A 176 -5.45 -14.60 17.54
C LYS A 176 -4.46 -15.77 17.51
N LEU A 177 -3.37 -15.65 16.75
CA LEU A 177 -2.32 -16.68 16.65
C LEU A 177 -1.67 -17.00 18.01
N LEU A 178 -1.50 -15.98 18.85
CA LEU A 178 -0.91 -16.11 20.19
C LEU A 178 -1.91 -16.52 21.27
N GLY A 179 -3.19 -16.71 20.92
CA GLY A 179 -4.25 -17.06 21.86
C GLY A 179 -4.56 -15.97 22.90
N ARG A 180 -4.17 -14.72 22.64
CA ARG A 180 -4.63 -13.57 23.44
C ARG A 180 -5.93 -13.11 22.80
N VAL A 181 -7.04 -13.20 23.52
CA VAL A 181 -8.29 -12.52 23.12
C VAL A 181 -8.36 -11.31 24.04
N SER A 182 -8.27 -10.10 23.49
CA SER A 182 -8.63 -8.87 24.17
C SER A 182 -9.45 -8.01 23.23
#